data_AF-A0A084QPB4-F1
#
_entry.id   AF-A0A084QPB4-F1
#
_cell.length_a   1.000
_cell.length_b   1.000
_cell.length_c   1.000
_cell.angle_alpha   90.00
_cell.angle_beta   90.00
_cell.angle_gamma   90.00
#
_symmetry.space_group_name_H-M   'P 1'
#
loop_
_entity.id
_entity.type
_entity.pdbx_description
1 polymer ?
#
loop_
_entity_poly.entity_id
_entity_poly.type
_entity_poly.pdbx_seq_one_letter_code
_entity_poly.pdbx_strand_id
1 'polypeptide(L)'
;MPAPYSGRCLCGSVRKGAGGTNQIIAKFTHDDVRVSDELGSIREYTLSDTASGAPKIKSFCGTCGCTLWTVPQSAKGKFLIIRTSLIDGGFDLRPGSEIFAKNRPSWMSQLEGVPQFAEARK
;
A
#
# COMPACT_ATOMS: atom_id res chain seq x y z
N MET A 1 12.85 6.71 16.09
CA MET A 1 11.89 7.22 15.08
C MET A 1 10.55 6.54 15.34
N PRO A 2 9.42 7.27 15.44
CA PRO A 2 8.12 6.60 15.55
C PRO A 2 7.93 5.72 14.31
N ALA A 3 7.55 4.47 14.51
CA ALA A 3 7.47 3.47 13.44
C ALA A 3 6.60 3.99 12.27
N PRO A 4 6.97 3.69 11.01
CA PRO A 4 6.17 4.06 9.86
C PRO A 4 4.77 3.46 10.01
N TYR A 5 3.74 4.27 9.75
CA TYR A 5 2.36 3.80 9.86
C TYR A 5 2.13 2.67 8.86
N SER A 6 1.86 1.47 9.36
CA SER A 6 1.51 0.28 8.58
C SER A 6 0.01 0.01 8.62
N GLY A 7 -0.53 -0.59 7.57
CA GLY A 7 -1.95 -0.91 7.46
C GLY A 7 -2.23 -2.04 6.49
N ARG A 8 -3.31 -2.77 6.76
CA ARG A 8 -3.88 -3.80 5.90
C ARG A 8 -5.04 -3.19 5.11
N CYS A 9 -4.87 -3.02 3.80
CA CYS A 9 -5.92 -2.48 2.94
C CYS A 9 -6.67 -3.62 2.24
N LEU A 10 -8.00 -3.62 2.34
CA LEU A 10 -8.89 -4.66 1.79
C LEU A 10 -9.76 -4.17 0.63
N CYS A 11 -9.51 -2.99 0.05
CA CYS A 11 -10.33 -2.49 -1.05
C CYS A 11 -10.22 -3.34 -2.32
N GLY A 12 -11.26 -3.37 -3.16
CA GLY A 12 -11.28 -4.20 -4.36
C GLY A 12 -10.10 -3.96 -5.30
N SER A 13 -9.68 -2.70 -5.48
CA SER A 13 -8.54 -2.36 -6.34
C SER A 13 -7.21 -2.91 -5.81
N VAL A 14 -6.97 -2.87 -4.49
CA VAL A 14 -5.72 -3.42 -3.92
C VAL A 14 -5.72 -4.93 -3.95
N ARG A 15 -6.88 -5.58 -3.75
CA ARG A 15 -7.00 -7.04 -3.88
C ARG A 15 -6.66 -7.51 -5.29
N LYS A 16 -7.29 -6.90 -6.30
CA LYS A 16 -7.02 -7.17 -7.71
C LYS A 16 -5.54 -6.91 -8.04
N GLY A 17 -4.99 -5.80 -7.55
CA GLY A 17 -3.58 -5.45 -7.79
C GLY A 17 -2.56 -6.35 -7.08
N ALA A 18 -2.95 -7.02 -5.99
CA ALA A 18 -2.09 -7.96 -5.27
C ALA A 18 -2.25 -9.41 -5.72
N GLY A 19 -3.35 -9.74 -6.41
CA GLY A 19 -3.76 -11.13 -6.61
C GLY A 19 -4.12 -11.82 -5.29
N GLY A 20 -4.59 -11.06 -4.28
CA GLY A 20 -4.81 -11.58 -2.92
C GLY A 20 -5.98 -10.92 -2.19
N THR A 21 -6.18 -11.30 -0.94
CA THR A 21 -7.27 -10.79 -0.09
C THR A 21 -7.09 -9.36 0.38
N ASN A 22 -5.86 -8.86 0.36
CA ASN A 22 -5.48 -7.56 0.89
C ASN A 22 -4.08 -7.18 0.39
N GLN A 23 -3.67 -5.94 0.65
CA GLN A 23 -2.27 -5.53 0.61
C GLN A 23 -1.84 -5.08 2.01
N ILE A 24 -0.64 -5.46 2.42
CA ILE A 24 0.02 -4.86 3.58
C ILE A 24 0.89 -3.72 3.05
N ILE A 25 0.65 -2.53 3.59
CA ILE A 25 1.30 -1.31 3.17
C ILE A 25 1.86 -0.56 4.38
N ALA A 26 2.93 0.19 4.17
CA ALA A 26 3.43 1.14 5.14
C ALA A 26 3.71 2.49 4.49
N LYS A 27 3.54 3.56 5.27
CA LYS A 27 3.70 4.94 4.86
C LYS A 27 5.06 5.46 5.29
N PHE A 28 5.84 5.93 4.33
CA PHE A 28 7.16 6.53 4.52
C PHE A 28 7.21 7.92 3.90
N THR A 29 8.10 8.77 4.38
CA THR A 29 8.49 10.00 3.65
C THR A 29 9.51 9.66 2.56
N HIS A 30 9.78 10.60 1.66
CA HIS A 30 10.85 10.41 0.67
C HIS A 30 12.23 10.38 1.32
N ASP A 31 12.43 11.08 2.44
CA ASP A 31 13.72 11.10 3.16
C ASP A 31 14.03 9.75 3.83
N ASP A 32 13.00 8.97 4.17
CA ASP A 32 13.12 7.64 4.79
C ASP A 32 13.46 6.54 3.77
N VAL A 33 13.39 6.83 2.47
CA VAL A 33 13.42 5.81 1.41
C VAL A 33 14.48 6.12 0.38
N ARG A 34 15.39 5.17 0.17
CA ARG A 34 16.33 5.20 -0.94
C ARG A 34 15.92 4.17 -1.98
N VAL A 35 15.82 4.61 -3.24
CA VAL A 35 15.50 3.75 -4.38
C VAL A 35 16.72 3.64 -5.27
N SER A 36 17.15 2.42 -5.53
CA SER A 36 18.19 2.08 -6.50
C SER A 36 17.57 1.25 -7.63
N ASP A 37 17.72 1.69 -8.88
CA ASP A 37 17.21 1.01 -10.08
C ASP A 37 18.28 0.97 -11.17
N GLU A 38 19.34 0.21 -10.91
CA GLU A 38 20.50 0.08 -11.82
C GLU A 38 20.12 -0.47 -13.20
N LEU A 39 19.08 -1.32 -13.24
CA LEU A 39 18.58 -1.93 -14.47
C LEU A 39 17.50 -1.08 -15.17
N GLY A 40 17.13 0.09 -14.63
CA GLY A 40 16.10 0.95 -15.20
C GLY A 40 14.76 0.23 -15.40
N SER A 41 14.41 -0.68 -14.50
CA SER A 41 13.23 -1.56 -14.59
C SER A 41 11.98 -0.95 -13.99
N ILE A 42 12.08 0.15 -13.24
CA ILE A 42 10.91 0.78 -12.61
C ILE A 42 10.10 1.53 -13.67
N ARG A 43 8.79 1.31 -13.63
CA ARG A 43 7.79 1.95 -14.50
C ARG A 43 6.71 2.61 -13.66
N GLU A 44 6.14 3.68 -14.17
CA GLU A 44 5.10 4.44 -13.49
C GLU A 44 3.81 4.47 -14.30
N TYR A 45 2.68 4.45 -13.61
CA TYR A 45 1.36 4.59 -14.20
C TYR A 45 0.43 5.37 -13.27
N THR A 46 -0.27 6.36 -13.83
CA THR A 46 -1.23 7.16 -13.07
C THR A 46 -2.61 6.50 -13.08
N LEU A 47 -3.05 6.06 -11.91
CA LEU A 47 -4.41 5.54 -11.70
C LEU A 47 -5.34 6.70 -11.36
N SER A 48 -6.26 7.03 -12.27
CA SER A 48 -7.32 8.02 -12.07
C SER A 48 -8.57 7.44 -11.40
N ASP A 49 -8.91 6.18 -11.68
CA ASP A 49 -10.03 5.47 -11.05
C ASP A 49 -9.58 4.80 -9.74
N THR A 50 -9.76 5.49 -8.61
CA THR A 50 -9.39 4.99 -7.30
C THR A 50 -10.55 5.05 -6.30
N ALA A 51 -10.62 4.05 -5.41
CA ALA A 51 -11.61 4.02 -4.33
C ALA A 51 -11.50 5.20 -3.33
N SER A 52 -10.39 5.96 -3.37
CA SER A 52 -10.20 7.19 -2.58
C SER A 52 -10.70 8.46 -3.29
N GLY A 53 -11.07 8.38 -4.57
CA GLY A 53 -11.51 9.53 -5.38
C GLY A 53 -10.39 10.45 -5.87
N ALA A 54 -9.15 10.26 -5.41
CA ALA A 54 -7.98 11.01 -5.86
C ALA A 54 -7.06 10.14 -6.74
N PRO A 55 -6.44 10.69 -7.80
CA PRO A 55 -5.47 9.92 -8.57
C PRO A 55 -4.26 9.54 -7.72
N LYS A 56 -3.58 8.46 -8.12
CA LYS A 56 -2.33 8.03 -7.51
C LYS A 56 -1.35 7.53 -8.56
N ILE A 57 -0.08 7.85 -8.37
CA ILE A 57 0.99 7.29 -9.20
C ILE A 57 1.33 5.92 -8.63
N LYS A 58 1.37 4.91 -9.48
CA LYS A 58 1.75 3.54 -9.16
C LYS A 58 3.11 3.27 -9.78
N SER A 59 4.11 2.98 -8.96
CA SER A 59 5.45 2.60 -9.40
C SER A 59 5.62 1.09 -9.22
N PHE A 60 6.02 0.40 -10.28
CA PHE A 60 6.07 -1.06 -10.35
C PHE A 60 7.27 -1.54 -11.18
N CYS A 61 7.68 -2.79 -10.97
CA CYS A 61 8.72 -3.41 -11.79
C CYS A 61 8.15 -3.76 -13.16
N GLY A 62 8.76 -3.22 -14.23
CA GLY A 62 8.39 -3.52 -15.62
C GLY A 62 8.71 -4.96 -16.05
N THR A 63 9.55 -5.67 -15.31
CA THR A 63 9.94 -7.05 -15.62
C THR A 63 8.98 -8.07 -15.02
N CYS A 64 8.66 -7.96 -13.72
CA CYS A 64 7.81 -8.93 -13.02
C CYS A 64 6.40 -8.42 -12.70
N GLY A 65 6.11 -7.13 -12.94
CA GLY A 65 4.81 -6.51 -12.67
C GLY A 65 4.51 -6.19 -11.20
N CYS A 66 5.39 -6.56 -10.27
CA CYS A 66 5.20 -6.32 -8.84
C CYS A 66 5.10 -4.82 -8.54
N THR A 67 4.09 -4.44 -7.75
CA THR A 67 3.86 -3.04 -7.37
C THR A 67 4.71 -2.68 -6.16
N LEU A 68 5.69 -1.81 -6.35
CA LEU A 68 6.67 -1.45 -5.32
C LEU A 68 6.06 -0.44 -4.34
N TRP A 69 5.56 0.68 -4.86
CA TRP A 69 4.89 1.70 -4.06
C TRP A 69 3.83 2.45 -4.86
N THR A 70 3.03 3.24 -4.13
CA THR A 70 2.09 4.20 -4.71
C THR A 70 2.23 5.55 -4.05
N VAL A 71 2.14 6.60 -4.84
CA VAL A 71 2.18 8.00 -4.38
C VAL A 71 0.77 8.58 -4.49
N PRO A 72 0.05 8.80 -3.37
CA PRO A 72 -1.27 9.41 -3.40
C PRO A 72 -1.16 10.90 -3.73
N GLN A 73 -1.83 11.35 -4.78
CA GLN A 73 -1.81 12.76 -5.17
C GLN A 73 -2.52 13.65 -4.14
N SER A 74 -3.48 13.10 -3.38
CA SER A 74 -4.14 13.78 -2.26
C SER A 74 -3.17 14.24 -1.16
N ALA A 75 -2.06 13.52 -0.96
CA ALA A 75 -1.01 13.91 -0.03
C ALA A 75 0.02 14.87 -0.66
N LYS A 76 -0.27 15.45 -1.83
CA LYS A 76 0.66 16.26 -2.63
C LYS A 76 1.99 15.54 -2.88
N GLY A 77 1.94 14.22 -3.02
CA GLY A 77 3.13 13.39 -3.23
C GLY A 77 4.08 13.28 -2.04
N LYS A 78 3.70 13.74 -0.85
CA LYS A 78 4.58 13.76 0.33
C LYS A 78 5.00 12.39 0.85
N PHE A 79 4.22 11.35 0.57
CA PHE A 79 4.42 10.03 1.15
C PHE A 79 4.49 8.96 0.09
N LEU A 80 5.34 7.97 0.36
CA LEU A 80 5.41 6.71 -0.36
C LEU A 80 4.61 5.66 0.42
N ILE A 81 3.64 5.04 -0.26
CA ILE A 81 2.88 3.91 0.29
C ILE A 81 3.49 2.63 -0.27
N ILE A 82 4.39 2.04 0.50
CA ILE A 82 5.24 0.92 0.10
C ILE A 82 4.57 -0.42 0.42
N ARG A 83 4.75 -1.42 -0.45
CA ARG A 83 4.27 -2.79 -0.24
C ARG A 83 5.31 -3.52 0.59
N THR A 84 5.05 -3.69 1.88
CA THR A 84 6.05 -4.27 2.79
C THR A 84 6.31 -5.75 2.51
N SER A 85 5.36 -6.45 1.90
CA SER A 85 5.52 -7.85 1.46
C SER A 85 6.61 -8.07 0.41
N LEU A 86 7.15 -7.00 -0.20
CA LEU A 86 8.23 -7.09 -1.20
C LEU A 86 9.60 -6.68 -0.64
N ILE A 87 9.70 -6.45 0.68
CA ILE A 87 10.91 -5.96 1.33
C ILE A 87 11.31 -6.96 2.41
N ASP A 88 12.60 -7.28 2.50
CA ASP A 88 13.15 -8.12 3.56
C ASP A 88 12.85 -7.51 4.94
N GLY A 89 12.37 -8.33 5.88
CA GLY A 89 11.91 -7.87 7.19
C GLY A 89 10.61 -7.06 7.15
N GLY A 90 9.99 -6.86 5.99
CA GLY A 90 8.77 -6.07 5.85
C GLY A 90 7.54 -6.66 6.55
N PHE A 91 7.58 -7.96 6.92
CA PHE A 91 6.54 -8.59 7.73
C PHE A 91 6.70 -8.35 9.24
N ASP A 92 7.87 -7.87 9.69
CA ASP A 92 8.08 -7.48 11.09
C ASP A 92 7.31 -6.19 11.42
N LEU A 93 6.99 -5.40 10.38
CA LEU A 93 6.06 -4.27 10.46
C LEU A 93 4.60 -4.78 10.51
N ARG A 94 4.19 -5.25 11.68
CA ARG A 94 2.80 -5.64 11.95
C ARG A 94 1.85 -4.49 11.56
N PRO A 95 0.79 -4.73 10.76
CA PRO A 95 -0.16 -3.68 10.39
C PRO A 95 -0.79 -3.06 11.63
N GLY A 96 -0.76 -1.73 11.74
CA GLY A 96 -1.37 -0.98 12.84
C GLY A 96 -2.85 -0.65 12.62
N SER A 97 -3.43 -1.02 11.48
CA SER A 97 -4.83 -0.78 11.15
C SER A 97 -5.34 -1.69 10.03
N GLU A 98 -6.65 -1.73 9.88
CA GLU A 98 -7.33 -2.22 8.68
C GLU A 98 -8.17 -1.15 8.02
N ILE A 99 -8.06 -1.06 6.70
CA ILE A 99 -8.77 -0.06 5.89
C ILE A 99 -9.62 -0.79 4.86
N PHE A 100 -10.85 -0.32 4.65
CA PHE A 100 -11.87 -1.01 3.88
C PHE A 100 -12.28 -2.36 4.48
N ALA A 101 -12.35 -2.44 5.81
CA ALA A 101 -12.71 -3.65 6.57
C ALA A 101 -14.07 -4.24 6.17
N LYS A 102 -15.02 -3.41 5.67
CA LYS A 102 -16.32 -3.87 5.15
C LYS A 102 -16.19 -4.84 3.97
N ASN A 103 -15.07 -4.78 3.25
CA ASN A 103 -14.79 -5.61 2.08
C ASN A 103 -14.00 -6.88 2.41
N ARG A 104 -13.82 -7.19 3.70
CA ARG A 104 -13.12 -8.39 4.17
C ARG A 104 -13.89 -9.65 3.72
N PRO A 105 -13.22 -10.67 3.16
CA PRO A 105 -13.85 -11.96 2.94
C PRO A 105 -14.41 -12.54 4.23
N SER A 106 -15.59 -13.16 4.19
CA SER A 106 -16.27 -13.69 5.39
C SER A 106 -15.47 -14.74 6.16
N TRP A 107 -14.60 -15.47 5.47
CA TRP A 107 -13.72 -16.49 6.04
C TRP A 107 -12.42 -15.93 6.64
N MET A 108 -12.11 -14.65 6.42
CA MET A 108 -10.89 -14.01 6.93
C MET A 108 -11.16 -13.31 8.26
N SER A 109 -10.34 -13.60 9.26
CA SER A 109 -10.40 -12.93 10.57
C SER A 109 -9.87 -11.49 10.51
N GLN A 110 -10.40 -10.64 11.38
CA GLN A 110 -9.83 -9.32 11.66
C GLN A 110 -8.48 -9.44 12.36
N LEU A 111 -7.61 -8.45 12.19
CA LEU A 111 -6.42 -8.24 12.97
C LEU A 111 -6.83 -7.79 14.37
N GLU A 112 -6.32 -8.51 15.37
CA GLU A 112 -6.61 -8.25 16.77
C GLU A 112 -5.95 -6.96 17.25
N GLY A 113 -6.68 -6.19 18.06
CA GLY A 113 -6.14 -5.00 18.74
C GLY A 113 -5.78 -3.83 17.80
N VAL A 114 -6.28 -3.82 16.55
CA VAL A 114 -6.04 -2.72 15.62
C VAL A 114 -7.35 -2.05 15.17
N PRO A 115 -7.37 -0.72 14.98
CA PRO A 115 -8.53 -0.02 14.45
C PRO A 115 -8.98 -0.55 13.09
N GLN A 116 -10.30 -0.62 12.91
CA GLN A 116 -10.97 -1.13 11.72
C GLN A 116 -11.76 0.00 11.06
N PHE A 117 -11.36 0.39 9.85
CA PHE A 117 -12.03 1.43 9.08
C PHE A 117 -12.83 0.80 7.95
N ALA A 118 -14.14 1.08 7.92
CA ALA A 118 -15.01 0.57 6.86
C ALA A 118 -14.66 1.12 5.46
N GLU A 119 -14.04 2.30 5.39
CA GLU A 119 -13.67 3.01 4.16
C GLU A 119 -12.29 3.64 4.27
N ALA A 120 -11.91 4.50 3.30
CA ALA A 120 -10.66 5.25 3.36
C ALA A 120 -10.60 6.15 4.60
N ARG A 121 -9.42 6.27 5.24
CA ARG A 121 -9.19 7.30 6.25
C ARG A 121 -9.14 8.66 5.56
N LYS A 122 -10.01 9.58 6.01
CA LYS A 122 -9.93 11.01 5.70
C LYS A 122 -8.86 11.67 6.56
#